data_AF-A0A2E2AXV4-F1
#
_entry.id   AF-A0A2E2AXV4-F1
#
_cell.length_a   1.000
_cell.length_b   1.000
_cell.length_c   1.000
_cell.angle_alpha   90.00
_cell.angle_beta   90.00
_cell.angle_gamma   90.00
#
_symmetry.space_group_name_H-M   'P 1'
#
loop_
_entity.id
_entity.type
_entity.pdbx_description
1 polymer ?
#
loop_
_entity_poly.entity_id
_entity_poly.type
_entity_poly.pdbx_seq_one_letter_code
_entity_poly.pdbx_strand_id
1 'polypeptide(L)'
;MPKVHLRLSRFYVLRLPLSPDENFFQLSVLAWLKFGCLLRPASQPTGSAEKKMTRKHKRVEEMNKHLITTMLSCLILVGLSNFAKATYYYDNCKYDGNVVVRDSSASSGYYLSGTKDTDLQVEKQYGGYNNISTGTLNLDIREKTNPGSNPASWYNFQAYCLEMNQTAKFDTNPTDTYGWTYQTSSLAGYSGISSSDVTFLGKLWANAFETSKTGEVEAAAFQALVWETVQDSKIDLDDDNFDLYRTNGFTKDVYALANEWIDNINNGIWTDTVDLYVLKDHCSQDFITTVPEPTSMALALVGGLMLLGRGRRQRIA
;
A
#
# COMPACT_ATOMS: atom_id res chain seq x y z
N MET A 1 -28.14 -52.67 33.87
CA MET A 1 -27.76 -51.27 33.54
C MET A 1 -27.36 -51.23 32.07
N PRO A 2 -28.01 -50.45 31.19
CA PRO A 2 -27.61 -50.43 29.79
C PRO A 2 -26.39 -49.51 29.62
N LYS A 3 -25.38 -49.99 28.90
CA LYS A 3 -24.20 -49.22 28.48
C LYS A 3 -24.61 -48.31 27.32
N VAL A 4 -24.49 -47.00 27.51
CA VAL A 4 -24.62 -46.01 26.43
C VAL A 4 -23.27 -45.89 25.74
N HIS A 5 -23.20 -46.31 24.48
CA HIS A 5 -22.01 -46.11 23.64
C HIS A 5 -22.10 -44.74 22.96
N LEU A 6 -21.24 -43.81 23.38
CA LEU A 6 -20.97 -42.58 22.64
C LEU A 6 -20.09 -42.92 21.43
N ARG A 7 -20.68 -42.91 20.23
CA ARG A 7 -19.92 -42.92 18.97
C ARG A 7 -19.44 -41.49 18.69
N LEU A 8 -18.13 -41.28 18.80
CA LEU A 8 -17.46 -40.09 18.27
C LEU A 8 -17.42 -40.19 16.74
N SER A 9 -18.20 -39.34 16.07
CA SER A 9 -18.12 -39.17 14.62
C SER A 9 -16.83 -38.42 14.26
N ARG A 10 -16.06 -38.97 13.31
CA ARG A 10 -14.83 -38.36 12.78
C ARG A 10 -15.14 -36.98 12.18
N PHE A 11 -14.47 -35.94 12.68
CA PHE A 11 -14.37 -34.66 11.99
C PHE A 11 -13.39 -34.80 10.83
N TYR A 12 -13.86 -34.62 9.60
CA TYR A 12 -12.99 -34.43 8.44
C TYR A 12 -12.73 -32.93 8.30
N VAL A 13 -11.47 -32.53 8.46
CA VAL A 13 -11.01 -31.18 8.10
C VAL A 13 -10.73 -31.21 6.60
N LEU A 14 -11.69 -30.75 5.81
CA LEU A 14 -11.47 -30.46 4.38
C LEU A 14 -10.65 -29.18 4.27
N ARG A 15 -9.36 -29.30 3.93
CA ARG A 15 -8.58 -28.18 3.41
C ARG A 15 -8.85 -28.08 1.92
N LEU A 16 -9.57 -27.04 1.52
CA LEU A 16 -9.64 -26.62 0.12
C LEU A 16 -8.62 -25.47 -0.08
N PRO A 17 -7.84 -25.47 -1.17
CA PRO A 17 -7.03 -24.31 -1.53
C PRO A 17 -7.98 -23.23 -2.10
N LEU A 18 -7.96 -22.03 -1.53
CA LEU A 18 -8.80 -20.91 -1.98
C LEU A 18 -7.94 -19.63 -2.08
N SER A 19 -8.12 -18.89 -3.18
CA SER A 19 -7.46 -17.61 -3.46
C SER A 19 -8.06 -16.47 -2.62
N PRO A 20 -7.35 -15.34 -2.44
CA PRO A 20 -7.60 -14.43 -1.33
C PRO A 20 -8.85 -13.54 -1.44
N ASP A 21 -9.45 -13.37 -2.62
CA ASP A 21 -10.16 -12.10 -2.86
C ASP A 21 -11.70 -12.12 -2.85
N GLU A 22 -12.43 -13.24 -2.77
CA GLU A 22 -13.91 -13.14 -2.94
C GLU A 22 -14.86 -13.88 -1.98
N ASN A 23 -14.44 -14.71 -1.02
CA ASN A 23 -15.43 -15.63 -0.39
C ASN A 23 -15.45 -15.76 1.14
N PHE A 24 -14.95 -14.77 1.89
CA PHE A 24 -15.00 -14.86 3.35
C PHE A 24 -16.44 -14.81 3.93
N PHE A 25 -17.38 -14.18 3.22
CA PHE A 25 -18.78 -14.05 3.67
C PHE A 25 -19.62 -15.33 3.46
N GLN A 26 -19.27 -16.21 2.51
CA GLN A 26 -20.05 -17.42 2.23
C GLN A 26 -19.79 -18.57 3.22
N LEU A 27 -18.57 -18.66 3.77
CA LEU A 27 -18.18 -19.76 4.65
C LEU A 27 -18.84 -19.70 6.04
N SER A 28 -19.12 -18.51 6.56
CA SER A 28 -19.79 -18.34 7.86
C SER A 28 -21.27 -18.74 7.82
N VAL A 29 -21.95 -18.55 6.68
CA VAL A 29 -23.37 -18.93 6.49
C VAL A 29 -23.54 -20.45 6.28
N LEU A 30 -22.61 -21.10 5.57
CA LEU A 30 -22.68 -22.55 5.33
C LEU A 30 -22.42 -23.39 6.60
N ALA A 31 -21.61 -22.89 7.54
CA ALA A 31 -21.41 -23.52 8.84
C ALA A 31 -22.70 -23.50 9.70
N TRP A 32 -23.53 -22.46 9.54
CA TRP A 32 -24.81 -22.31 10.25
C TRP A 32 -25.87 -23.33 9.81
N LEU A 33 -25.99 -23.59 8.50
CA LEU A 33 -26.98 -24.54 7.97
C LEU A 33 -26.70 -26.00 8.37
N LYS A 34 -25.42 -26.39 8.48
CA LYS A 34 -25.07 -27.76 8.91
C LYS A 34 -25.29 -28.01 10.40
N PHE A 35 -25.19 -27.01 11.26
CA PHE A 35 -25.45 -27.16 12.70
C PHE A 35 -26.95 -27.11 13.05
N GLY A 36 -27.75 -26.33 12.31
CA GLY A 36 -29.22 -26.27 12.52
C GLY A 36 -29.95 -27.59 12.29
N CYS A 37 -29.43 -28.48 11.43
CA CYS A 37 -30.09 -29.74 11.09
C CYS A 37 -29.95 -30.88 12.13
N LEU A 38 -29.11 -30.72 13.16
CA LEU A 38 -28.86 -31.80 14.14
C LEU A 38 -29.67 -31.68 15.45
N LEU A 39 -30.47 -30.63 15.62
CA LEU A 39 -31.33 -30.45 16.79
C LEU A 39 -32.79 -30.75 16.45
N ARG A 40 -33.09 -32.01 16.13
CA ARG A 40 -34.48 -32.49 16.07
C ARG A 40 -34.95 -32.80 17.49
N PRO A 41 -36.00 -32.16 18.02
CA PRO A 41 -36.51 -32.48 19.35
C PRO A 41 -37.05 -33.91 19.37
N ALA A 42 -36.55 -34.73 20.30
CA ALA A 42 -37.07 -36.07 20.52
C ALA A 42 -38.53 -35.98 21.01
N SER A 43 -39.43 -36.68 20.32
CA SER A 43 -40.84 -36.82 20.66
C SER A 43 -41.02 -37.32 22.09
N GLN A 44 -41.84 -36.63 22.88
CA GLN A 44 -42.13 -36.99 24.28
C GLN A 44 -42.88 -38.32 24.38
N PRO A 45 -42.50 -39.23 25.30
CA PRO A 45 -43.28 -40.42 25.59
C PRO A 45 -44.47 -40.10 26.50
N THR A 46 -45.67 -40.44 26.04
CA THR A 46 -46.90 -40.44 26.84
C THR A 46 -46.98 -41.74 27.65
N GLY A 47 -46.82 -41.68 28.97
CA GLY A 47 -46.98 -42.86 29.82
C GLY A 47 -46.76 -42.57 31.29
N SER A 48 -47.82 -42.72 32.07
CA SER A 48 -47.88 -42.53 33.53
C SER A 48 -47.02 -43.56 34.27
N ALA A 49 -45.77 -43.19 34.55
CA ALA A 49 -44.90 -43.84 35.53
C ALA A 49 -44.14 -42.78 36.37
N GLU A 50 -44.93 -42.11 37.19
CA GLU A 50 -44.70 -41.79 38.60
C GLU A 50 -43.25 -41.75 39.15
N LYS A 51 -42.80 -40.51 39.42
CA LYS A 51 -42.02 -40.06 40.60
C LYS A 51 -40.78 -40.88 41.02
N LYS A 52 -39.81 -41.13 40.12
CA LYS A 52 -38.40 -41.31 40.55
C LYS A 52 -37.33 -40.94 39.53
N MET A 53 -37.70 -40.19 38.48
CA MET A 53 -36.80 -39.81 37.39
C MET A 53 -36.59 -38.29 37.23
N THR A 54 -36.98 -37.49 38.22
CA THR A 54 -36.96 -36.01 38.12
C THR A 54 -35.58 -35.38 38.37
N ARG A 55 -34.68 -36.05 39.12
CA ARG A 55 -33.34 -35.48 39.40
C ARG A 55 -32.32 -35.68 38.27
N LYS A 56 -32.35 -36.82 37.58
CA LYS A 56 -31.41 -37.08 36.47
C LYS A 56 -31.73 -36.22 35.25
N HIS A 57 -33.01 -36.06 34.93
CA HIS A 57 -33.40 -35.27 33.77
C HIS A 57 -33.08 -33.77 33.94
N LYS A 58 -33.33 -33.23 35.15
CA LYS A 58 -32.98 -31.84 35.48
C LYS A 58 -31.47 -31.57 35.40
N ARG A 59 -30.60 -32.51 35.81
CA ARG A 59 -29.15 -32.35 35.66
C ARG A 59 -28.68 -32.33 34.21
N VAL A 60 -29.29 -33.15 33.35
CA VAL A 60 -28.95 -33.18 31.91
C VAL A 60 -29.37 -31.86 31.25
N GLU A 61 -30.52 -31.31 31.62
CA GLU A 61 -30.98 -30.02 31.10
C GLU A 61 -30.08 -28.85 31.53
N GLU A 62 -29.67 -28.82 32.82
CA GLU A 62 -28.73 -27.82 33.34
C GLU A 62 -27.35 -27.93 32.68
N MET A 63 -26.84 -29.15 32.46
CA MET A 63 -25.57 -29.37 31.74
C MET A 63 -25.64 -28.90 30.28
N ASN A 64 -26.76 -29.14 29.59
CA ASN A 64 -26.94 -28.67 28.22
C ASN A 64 -27.00 -27.15 28.14
N LYS A 65 -27.65 -26.47 29.10
CA LYS A 65 -27.66 -25.01 29.18
C LYS A 65 -26.25 -24.45 29.35
N HIS A 66 -25.45 -25.01 30.27
CA HIS A 66 -24.07 -24.56 30.45
C HIS A 66 -23.18 -24.79 29.22
N LEU A 67 -23.35 -25.92 28.53
CA LEU A 67 -22.58 -26.22 27.32
C LEU A 67 -22.93 -25.24 26.18
N ILE A 68 -24.22 -25.00 25.95
CA ILE A 68 -24.69 -24.07 24.92
C ILE A 68 -24.20 -22.64 25.21
N THR A 69 -24.32 -22.16 26.45
CA THR A 69 -23.85 -20.82 26.83
C THR A 69 -22.34 -20.68 26.64
N THR A 70 -21.56 -21.69 27.02
CA THR A 70 -20.09 -21.66 26.86
C THR A 70 -19.70 -21.63 25.39
N MET A 71 -20.33 -22.45 24.54
CA MET A 71 -20.05 -22.46 23.10
C MET A 71 -20.45 -21.14 22.44
N LEU A 72 -21.59 -20.57 22.80
CA LEU A 72 -22.04 -19.28 22.28
C LEU A 72 -21.08 -18.15 22.68
N SER A 73 -20.57 -18.17 23.92
CA SER A 73 -19.59 -17.20 24.43
C SER A 73 -18.28 -17.25 23.64
N CYS A 74 -17.75 -18.46 23.37
CA CYS A 74 -16.56 -18.63 22.55
C CYS A 74 -16.77 -18.18 21.09
N LEU A 75 -17.94 -18.47 20.51
CA LEU A 75 -18.29 -18.02 19.16
C LEU A 75 -18.40 -16.49 19.06
N ILE A 76 -19.00 -15.83 20.06
CA ILE A 76 -19.08 -14.38 20.11
C ILE A 76 -17.68 -13.76 20.24
N LEU A 77 -16.80 -14.30 21.09
CA LEU A 77 -15.42 -13.82 21.23
C LEU A 77 -14.61 -13.95 19.93
N VAL A 78 -14.74 -15.08 19.22
CA VAL A 78 -14.06 -15.29 17.93
C VAL A 78 -14.67 -14.39 16.84
N GLY A 79 -15.99 -14.24 16.82
CA GLY A 79 -16.68 -13.35 15.88
C GLY A 79 -16.28 -11.89 16.06
N LEU A 80 -16.29 -11.39 17.30
CA LEU A 80 -15.91 -10.00 17.62
C LEU A 80 -14.42 -9.73 17.35
N SER A 81 -13.52 -10.67 17.63
CA SER A 81 -12.09 -10.48 17.34
C SER A 81 -11.78 -10.44 15.85
N ASN A 82 -12.48 -11.24 15.04
CA ASN A 82 -12.37 -11.18 13.58
C ASN A 82 -13.03 -9.93 13.00
N PHE A 83 -14.17 -9.50 13.55
CA PHE A 83 -14.85 -8.27 13.11
C PHE A 83 -14.06 -7.00 13.45
N ALA A 84 -13.42 -6.97 14.63
CA ALA A 84 -12.51 -5.88 15.01
C ALA A 84 -11.28 -5.80 14.10
N LYS A 85 -10.73 -6.94 13.66
CA LYS A 85 -9.64 -6.97 12.67
C LYS A 85 -10.10 -6.51 11.28
N ALA A 86 -11.30 -6.91 10.85
CA ALA A 86 -11.84 -6.52 9.54
C ALA A 86 -12.19 -5.03 9.46
N THR A 87 -12.79 -4.47 10.52
CA THR A 87 -13.08 -3.02 10.60
C THR A 87 -11.81 -2.18 10.73
N TYR A 88 -10.77 -2.68 11.40
CA TYR A 88 -9.47 -2.00 11.45
C TYR A 88 -8.81 -1.86 10.07
N TYR A 89 -9.07 -2.79 9.15
CA TYR A 89 -8.44 -2.80 7.83
C TYR A 89 -9.16 -1.90 6.80
N TYR A 90 -10.43 -1.56 7.02
CA TYR A 90 -11.24 -0.84 6.04
C TYR A 90 -11.42 0.67 6.32
N ASP A 91 -11.14 1.12 7.55
CA ASP A 91 -11.52 2.47 8.01
C ASP A 91 -10.33 3.41 8.32
N ASN A 92 -9.10 2.99 8.04
CA ASN A 92 -7.91 3.73 8.48
C ASN A 92 -7.10 4.38 7.36
N CYS A 93 -7.69 4.67 6.19
CA CYS A 93 -7.18 5.72 5.27
C CYS A 93 -7.29 7.12 5.90
N LYS A 94 -6.92 7.21 7.17
CA LYS A 94 -6.93 8.38 8.00
C LYS A 94 -5.78 9.24 7.54
N TYR A 95 -6.04 10.54 7.50
CA TYR A 95 -5.13 11.59 7.04
C TYR A 95 -3.92 11.78 7.96
N ASP A 96 -3.20 10.72 8.29
CA ASP A 96 -2.06 10.73 9.20
C ASP A 96 -0.79 10.92 8.34
N GLY A 97 -0.63 12.13 7.82
CA GLY A 97 0.56 12.60 7.10
C GLY A 97 1.04 13.94 7.65
N ASN A 98 2.33 14.24 7.49
CA ASN A 98 2.93 15.54 7.85
C ASN A 98 2.92 16.54 6.67
N VAL A 99 2.69 16.05 5.44
CA VAL A 99 2.55 16.88 4.24
C VAL A 99 1.23 16.59 3.52
N VAL A 100 0.79 17.55 2.70
CA VAL A 100 -0.32 17.41 1.77
C VAL A 100 0.23 17.54 0.35
N VAL A 101 -0.16 16.63 -0.53
CA VAL A 101 0.26 16.56 -1.93
C VAL A 101 -0.98 16.61 -2.82
N ARG A 102 -0.92 17.31 -3.94
CA ARG A 102 -1.99 17.40 -4.94
C ARG A 102 -1.41 17.41 -6.34
N ASP A 103 -2.28 17.31 -7.34
CA ASP A 103 -1.88 17.66 -8.70
C ASP A 103 -1.41 19.13 -8.76
N SER A 104 -0.46 19.42 -9.63
CA SER A 104 -0.04 20.81 -9.80
C SER A 104 -1.07 21.57 -10.62
N SER A 105 -1.50 22.72 -10.11
CA SER A 105 -2.35 23.66 -10.88
C SER A 105 -1.68 24.18 -12.16
N ALA A 106 -0.38 23.92 -12.35
CA ALA A 106 0.39 24.32 -13.52
C ALA A 106 0.20 23.39 -14.74
N SER A 107 -0.46 22.23 -14.60
CA SER A 107 -0.66 21.27 -15.68
C SER A 107 -2.11 20.77 -15.76
N SER A 108 -2.58 20.42 -16.97
CA SER A 108 -3.92 19.85 -17.21
C SER A 108 -4.01 18.36 -16.82
N GLY A 109 -3.39 17.99 -15.70
CA GLY A 109 -3.17 16.63 -15.23
C GLY A 109 -1.91 16.54 -14.36
N TYR A 110 -1.72 15.41 -13.70
CA TYR A 110 -0.61 15.19 -12.76
C TYR A 110 0.70 14.74 -13.42
N TYR A 111 0.74 14.56 -14.75
CA TYR A 111 1.97 14.28 -15.49
C TYR A 111 2.57 15.56 -16.09
N LEU A 112 3.89 15.60 -16.19
CA LEU A 112 4.59 16.59 -16.98
C LEU A 112 4.22 16.43 -18.46
N SER A 113 4.05 17.55 -19.16
CA SER A 113 3.62 17.53 -20.56
C SER A 113 4.63 16.78 -21.43
N GLY A 114 4.16 15.80 -22.21
CA GLY A 114 5.00 15.02 -23.13
C GLY A 114 5.82 13.90 -22.49
N THR A 115 5.61 13.61 -21.20
CA THR A 115 6.29 12.48 -20.53
C THR A 115 5.37 11.30 -20.26
N LYS A 116 4.06 11.46 -20.46
CA LYS A 116 3.09 10.42 -20.12
C LYS A 116 2.96 9.41 -21.25
N ASP A 117 3.10 8.14 -20.92
CA ASP A 117 2.75 7.03 -21.81
C ASP A 117 1.82 6.03 -21.11
N THR A 118 1.10 5.21 -21.88
CA THR A 118 0.18 4.17 -21.38
C THR A 118 0.46 2.77 -21.93
N ASP A 119 1.48 2.62 -22.76
CA ASP A 119 1.77 1.44 -23.56
C ASP A 119 2.98 0.65 -23.04
N LEU A 120 3.55 1.05 -21.88
CA LEU A 120 4.56 0.25 -21.20
C LEU A 120 3.96 -1.07 -20.74
N GLN A 121 4.47 -2.17 -21.29
CA GLN A 121 4.03 -3.52 -20.97
C GLN A 121 4.94 -4.14 -19.93
N VAL A 122 4.38 -4.44 -18.75
CA VAL A 122 5.09 -5.15 -17.68
C VAL A 122 4.38 -6.44 -17.32
N GLU A 123 5.14 -7.47 -16.98
CA GLU A 123 4.58 -8.66 -16.36
C GLU A 123 4.37 -8.42 -14.88
N LYS A 124 3.15 -8.68 -14.40
CA LYS A 124 2.91 -8.83 -12.97
C LYS A 124 2.95 -10.32 -12.68
N GLN A 125 3.90 -10.75 -11.85
CA GLN A 125 4.14 -12.14 -11.47
C GLN A 125 2.83 -12.97 -11.45
N TYR A 126 2.69 -13.90 -12.41
CA TYR A 126 1.56 -14.83 -12.55
C TYR A 126 0.21 -14.30 -13.12
N GLY A 127 0.15 -13.06 -13.62
CA GLY A 127 -1.09 -12.43 -14.10
C GLY A 127 -1.14 -12.08 -15.59
N GLY A 128 -0.05 -12.30 -16.33
CA GLY A 128 0.12 -11.83 -17.71
C GLY A 128 0.53 -10.36 -17.80
N TYR A 129 0.73 -9.89 -19.03
CA TYR A 129 1.22 -8.55 -19.32
C TYR A 129 0.13 -7.49 -19.23
N ASN A 130 0.41 -6.40 -18.51
CA ASN A 130 -0.50 -5.27 -18.40
C ASN A 130 0.18 -4.01 -18.93
N ASN A 131 -0.60 -3.21 -19.63
CA ASN A 131 -0.24 -1.84 -19.97
C ASN A 131 -0.34 -0.98 -18.71
N ILE A 132 0.76 -0.37 -18.28
CA ILE A 132 0.79 0.54 -17.12
C ILE A 132 1.18 1.93 -17.60
N SER A 133 0.51 2.95 -17.04
CA SER A 133 0.86 4.33 -17.35
C SER A 133 2.12 4.76 -16.61
N THR A 134 3.04 5.38 -17.34
CA THR A 134 4.29 5.93 -16.82
C THR A 134 4.40 7.40 -17.14
N GLY A 135 5.33 8.08 -16.46
CA GLY A 135 5.67 9.46 -16.75
C GLY A 135 6.15 10.21 -15.51
N THR A 136 6.84 11.33 -15.72
CA THR A 136 7.21 12.23 -14.64
C THR A 136 5.96 12.88 -14.07
N LEU A 137 5.77 12.79 -12.76
CA LEU A 137 4.66 13.46 -12.08
C LEU A 137 5.04 14.92 -11.81
N ASN A 138 4.07 15.81 -11.97
CA ASN A 138 4.18 17.22 -11.65
C ASN A 138 3.15 17.58 -10.57
N LEU A 139 3.61 17.68 -9.33
CA LEU A 139 2.77 17.74 -8.13
C LEU A 139 3.05 19.01 -7.33
N ASP A 140 2.11 19.39 -6.47
CA ASP A 140 2.36 20.41 -5.45
C ASP A 140 2.38 19.78 -4.07
N ILE A 141 3.32 20.20 -3.22
CA ILE A 141 3.45 19.77 -1.82
C ILE A 141 3.41 20.98 -0.87
N ARG A 142 2.88 20.77 0.33
CA ARG A 142 3.02 21.70 1.46
C ARG A 142 2.99 20.95 2.79
N GLU A 143 3.47 21.61 3.83
CA GLU A 143 3.25 21.12 5.21
C GLU A 143 1.77 21.08 5.56
N LYS A 144 1.37 19.99 6.21
CA LYS A 144 0.05 19.91 6.82
C LYS A 144 0.00 20.90 7.99
N THR A 145 -0.98 21.79 7.95
CA THR A 145 -1.18 22.82 8.96
C THR A 145 -2.31 22.43 9.89
N ASN A 146 -2.23 22.88 11.15
CA ASN A 146 -3.32 22.67 12.10
C ASN A 146 -4.58 23.42 11.63
N PRO A 147 -5.79 22.88 11.85
CA PRO A 147 -7.03 23.60 11.57
C PRO A 147 -7.02 25.01 12.19
N GLY A 148 -7.30 26.04 11.40
CA GLY A 148 -7.32 27.44 11.84
C GLY A 148 -5.98 28.16 11.79
N SER A 149 -4.88 27.51 11.38
CA SER A 149 -3.63 28.21 11.05
C SER A 149 -3.59 28.62 9.57
N ASN A 150 -2.79 29.64 9.25
CA ASN A 150 -2.60 30.05 7.86
C ASN A 150 -1.97 28.89 7.07
N PRO A 151 -2.54 28.49 5.92
CA PRO A 151 -2.01 27.38 5.16
C PRO A 151 -0.60 27.69 4.66
N ALA A 152 0.30 26.70 4.75
CA ALA A 152 1.61 26.78 4.14
C ALA A 152 1.48 27.00 2.62
N SER A 153 2.47 27.70 2.05
CA SER A 153 2.55 27.88 0.59
C SER A 153 2.77 26.53 -0.09
N TRP A 154 2.20 26.38 -1.28
CA TRP A 154 2.41 25.23 -2.14
C TRP A 154 3.75 25.37 -2.86
N TYR A 155 4.47 24.25 -2.96
CA TYR A 155 5.70 24.13 -3.71
C TYR A 155 5.51 23.10 -4.80
N ASN A 156 5.85 23.46 -6.03
CA ASN A 156 5.86 22.50 -7.12
C ASN A 156 7.06 21.57 -6.99
N PHE A 157 6.85 20.29 -7.23
CA PHE A 157 7.89 19.28 -7.25
C PHE A 157 7.56 18.19 -8.27
N GLN A 158 8.59 17.45 -8.62
CA GLN A 158 8.51 16.33 -9.54
C GLN A 158 8.81 15.03 -8.82
N ALA A 159 8.11 13.97 -9.23
CA ALA A 159 8.17 12.68 -8.57
C ALA A 159 7.92 11.52 -9.55
N TYR A 160 8.24 10.32 -9.08
CA TYR A 160 7.88 9.07 -9.75
C TYR A 160 7.14 8.16 -8.77
N CYS A 161 6.35 7.25 -9.31
CA CYS A 161 5.65 6.22 -8.54
C CYS A 161 6.67 5.22 -8.00
N LEU A 162 6.67 4.95 -6.70
CA LEU A 162 7.58 3.95 -6.11
C LEU A 162 7.09 2.51 -6.31
N GLU A 163 5.77 2.31 -6.34
CA GLU A 163 5.13 0.99 -6.50
C GLU A 163 4.28 0.90 -7.78
N MET A 164 4.00 -0.31 -8.26
CA MET A 164 3.12 -0.54 -9.43
C MET A 164 1.67 -0.79 -9.06
N ASN A 165 1.41 -1.24 -7.82
CA ASN A 165 0.16 -1.88 -7.44
C ASN A 165 -0.83 -0.93 -6.77
N GLN A 166 -0.42 0.30 -6.49
CA GLN A 166 -1.27 1.32 -5.90
C GLN A 166 -1.63 2.37 -6.95
N THR A 167 -2.78 3.00 -6.75
CA THR A 167 -3.22 4.11 -7.60
C THR A 167 -3.07 5.40 -6.80
N ALA A 168 -2.59 6.45 -7.45
CA ALA A 168 -2.52 7.76 -6.83
C ALA A 168 -3.95 8.29 -6.57
N LYS A 169 -4.21 8.73 -5.35
CA LYS A 169 -5.48 9.34 -4.95
C LYS A 169 -5.30 10.83 -4.78
N PHE A 170 -5.64 11.61 -5.80
CA PHE A 170 -5.61 13.07 -5.72
C PHE A 170 -7.01 13.69 -5.57
N ASP A 171 -8.07 12.98 -6.00
CA ASP A 171 -9.42 13.55 -6.20
C ASP A 171 -10.47 13.16 -5.14
N THR A 172 -10.08 12.49 -4.06
CA THR A 172 -11.03 11.87 -3.12
C THR A 172 -11.46 12.75 -1.94
N ASN A 173 -11.20 14.06 -1.93
CA ASN A 173 -11.43 14.90 -0.75
C ASN A 173 -12.55 15.97 -0.91
N PRO A 174 -13.49 16.08 0.06
CA PRO A 174 -14.50 17.13 0.04
C PRO A 174 -13.93 18.50 0.43
N THR A 175 -14.12 19.45 -0.49
CA THR A 175 -14.24 20.92 -0.35
C THR A 175 -13.24 21.79 0.43
N ASP A 176 -12.34 21.32 1.29
CA ASP A 176 -11.45 22.27 2.02
C ASP A 176 -9.96 21.89 2.13
N THR A 177 -9.51 20.82 1.49
CA THR A 177 -8.07 20.58 1.28
C THR A 177 -7.88 19.77 0.02
N TYR A 178 -7.81 20.44 -1.12
CA TYR A 178 -7.49 19.77 -2.39
C TYR A 178 -6.10 19.12 -2.27
N GLY A 179 -6.06 17.78 -2.23
CA GLY A 179 -4.85 16.98 -2.00
C GLY A 179 -5.05 15.81 -1.02
N TRP A 180 -4.01 14.98 -0.93
CA TRP A 180 -3.90 13.79 -0.09
C TRP A 180 -2.71 13.92 0.87
N THR A 181 -2.82 13.35 2.08
CA THR A 181 -1.77 13.45 3.08
C THR A 181 -0.77 12.32 2.96
N TYR A 182 0.52 12.64 3.07
CA TYR A 182 1.60 11.66 3.05
C TYR A 182 2.51 11.84 4.27
N GLN A 183 3.17 10.76 4.67
CA GLN A 183 4.32 10.81 5.57
C GLN A 183 5.60 10.95 4.76
N THR A 184 6.49 11.85 5.16
CA THR A 184 7.82 11.96 4.56
C THR A 184 8.84 11.10 5.31
N SER A 185 9.69 10.39 4.57
CA SER A 185 10.84 9.69 5.14
C SER A 185 12.00 9.66 4.14
N SER A 186 13.23 9.48 4.62
CA SER A 186 14.36 9.15 3.74
C SER A 186 14.11 7.80 3.05
N LEU A 187 14.54 7.67 1.79
CA LEU A 187 14.48 6.41 1.03
C LEU A 187 15.19 5.26 1.78
N ALA A 188 16.28 5.54 2.49
CA ALA A 188 16.98 4.55 3.30
C ALA A 188 16.15 3.99 4.48
N GLY A 189 15.08 4.70 4.87
CA GLY A 189 14.11 4.23 5.86
C GLY A 189 12.92 3.48 5.27
N TYR A 190 12.86 3.33 3.93
CA TYR A 190 11.78 2.62 3.26
C TYR A 190 11.94 1.11 3.42
N SER A 191 10.87 0.44 3.84
CA SER A 191 10.91 -1.01 4.07
C SER A 191 11.02 -1.76 2.73
N GLY A 192 11.97 -2.68 2.64
CA GLY A 192 12.16 -3.51 1.45
C GLY A 192 13.23 -3.01 0.47
N ILE A 193 13.82 -1.83 0.72
CA ILE A 193 14.91 -1.29 -0.10
C ILE A 193 16.24 -1.48 0.65
N SER A 194 17.24 -2.03 -0.03
CA SER A 194 18.60 -2.21 0.52
C SER A 194 19.47 -0.96 0.36
N SER A 195 20.62 -0.92 1.04
CA SER A 195 21.57 0.20 0.88
C SER A 195 22.14 0.33 -0.54
N SER A 196 22.30 -0.78 -1.25
CA SER A 196 22.73 -0.76 -2.66
C SER A 196 21.66 -0.15 -3.56
N ASP A 197 20.39 -0.44 -3.27
CA ASP A 197 19.24 0.07 -4.02
C ASP A 197 19.08 1.59 -3.83
N VAL A 198 19.24 2.08 -2.58
CA VAL A 198 19.29 3.52 -2.29
C VAL A 198 20.42 4.19 -3.09
N THR A 199 21.59 3.56 -3.16
CA THR A 199 22.74 4.09 -3.91
C THR A 199 22.48 4.10 -5.41
N PHE A 200 21.88 3.02 -5.93
CA PHE A 200 21.51 2.90 -7.35
C PHE A 200 20.50 3.98 -7.74
N LEU A 201 19.40 4.12 -6.98
CA LEU A 201 18.38 5.13 -7.23
C LEU A 201 18.92 6.56 -7.07
N GLY A 202 19.78 6.80 -6.08
CA GLY A 202 20.46 8.08 -5.89
C GLY A 202 21.30 8.48 -7.11
N LYS A 203 22.04 7.52 -7.70
CA LYS A 203 22.80 7.73 -8.94
C LYS A 203 21.90 7.90 -10.16
N LEU A 204 20.88 7.05 -10.30
CA LEU A 204 19.90 7.15 -11.38
C LEU A 204 19.26 8.54 -11.38
N TRP A 205 18.82 9.02 -10.21
CA TRP A 205 18.22 10.34 -10.07
C TRP A 205 19.21 11.46 -10.40
N ALA A 206 20.43 11.42 -9.86
CA ALA A 206 21.42 12.48 -10.08
C ALA A 206 21.78 12.66 -11.56
N ASN A 207 21.77 11.58 -12.36
CA ASN A 207 22.28 11.57 -13.72
C ASN A 207 21.20 11.53 -14.81
N ALA A 208 20.08 10.83 -14.56
CA ALA A 208 19.04 10.60 -15.57
C ALA A 208 17.78 11.45 -15.38
N PHE A 209 17.57 12.07 -14.21
CA PHE A 209 16.30 12.74 -13.91
C PHE A 209 15.97 13.92 -14.82
N GLU A 210 16.95 14.72 -15.26
CA GLU A 210 16.66 15.81 -16.21
C GLU A 210 16.33 15.26 -17.60
N THR A 211 16.99 14.18 -18.02
CA THR A 211 16.70 13.49 -19.29
C THR A 211 15.33 12.80 -19.25
N SER A 212 14.92 12.26 -18.12
CA SER A 212 13.63 11.58 -17.98
C SER A 212 12.42 12.50 -18.17
N LYS A 213 12.63 13.83 -18.24
CA LYS A 213 11.59 14.84 -18.49
C LYS A 213 11.43 15.21 -19.96
N THR A 214 12.29 14.69 -20.85
CA THR A 214 12.35 15.16 -22.24
C THR A 214 11.41 14.41 -23.18
N GLY A 215 10.92 13.24 -22.78
CA GLY A 215 10.05 12.41 -23.61
C GLY A 215 9.45 11.22 -22.87
N GLU A 216 8.55 10.54 -23.56
CA GLU A 216 7.79 9.38 -23.06
C GLU A 216 8.70 8.18 -22.78
N VAL A 217 9.67 7.90 -23.66
CA VAL A 217 10.60 6.77 -23.52
C VAL A 217 11.54 7.00 -22.32
N GLU A 218 12.09 8.20 -22.18
CA GLU A 218 13.00 8.53 -21.09
C GLU A 218 12.29 8.50 -19.74
N ALA A 219 11.05 9.00 -19.68
CA ALA A 219 10.25 8.94 -18.46
C ALA A 219 9.87 7.50 -18.08
N ALA A 220 9.51 6.67 -19.07
CA ALA A 220 9.17 5.27 -18.87
C ALA A 220 10.39 4.43 -18.46
N ALA A 221 11.57 4.67 -19.05
CA ALA A 221 12.82 4.03 -18.64
C ALA A 221 13.18 4.35 -17.19
N PHE A 222 13.02 5.62 -16.79
CA PHE A 222 13.24 6.02 -15.40
C PHE A 222 12.26 5.32 -14.46
N GLN A 223 10.97 5.34 -14.80
CA GLN A 223 9.93 4.70 -14.00
C GLN A 223 10.10 3.17 -13.89
N ALA A 224 10.53 2.51 -14.96
CA ALA A 224 10.80 1.08 -14.99
C ALA A 224 11.94 0.71 -14.03
N LEU A 225 13.06 1.45 -14.06
CA LEU A 225 14.18 1.20 -13.14
C LEU A 225 13.82 1.48 -11.67
N VAL A 226 12.93 2.44 -11.40
CA VAL A 226 12.40 2.64 -10.05
C VAL A 226 11.62 1.42 -9.58
N TRP A 227 10.76 0.86 -10.44
CA TRP A 227 9.97 -0.33 -10.09
C TRP A 227 10.81 -1.58 -9.96
N GLU A 228 11.73 -1.80 -10.90
CA GLU A 228 12.74 -2.86 -10.87
C GLU A 228 13.45 -2.89 -9.50
N THR A 229 13.96 -1.74 -9.06
CA THR A 229 14.70 -1.63 -7.80
C THR A 229 13.85 -1.92 -6.57
N VAL A 230 12.54 -1.70 -6.63
CA VAL A 230 11.63 -1.87 -5.49
C VAL A 230 11.05 -3.28 -5.44
N GLN A 231 10.83 -3.91 -6.59
CA GLN A 231 10.20 -5.22 -6.69
C GLN A 231 11.22 -6.36 -6.66
N ASP A 232 12.42 -6.13 -7.16
CA ASP A 232 13.44 -7.16 -7.32
C ASP A 232 14.67 -6.96 -6.46
N SER A 233 15.32 -8.09 -6.19
CA SER A 233 16.52 -8.15 -5.35
C SER A 233 17.81 -7.83 -6.12
N LYS A 234 17.70 -7.77 -7.45
CA LYS A 234 18.75 -7.48 -8.41
C LYS A 234 18.13 -6.61 -9.49
N ILE A 235 18.95 -5.77 -10.10
CA ILE A 235 18.52 -4.92 -11.20
C ILE A 235 18.75 -5.71 -12.50
N ASP A 236 17.69 -6.34 -13.01
CA ASP A 236 17.64 -7.08 -14.26
C ASP A 236 16.23 -7.03 -14.86
N LEU A 237 16.09 -6.35 -16.00
CA LEU A 237 14.80 -6.11 -16.65
C LEU A 237 14.22 -7.34 -17.39
N ASP A 238 14.88 -8.50 -17.29
CA ASP A 238 14.56 -9.73 -18.00
C ASP A 238 14.02 -10.88 -17.12
N ASP A 239 14.01 -10.77 -15.79
CA ASP A 239 13.68 -11.88 -14.89
C ASP A 239 13.05 -11.42 -13.56
N ASP A 240 12.58 -12.38 -12.76
CA ASP A 240 12.05 -12.22 -11.39
C ASP A 240 10.63 -11.60 -11.28
N ASN A 241 10.43 -10.56 -10.47
CA ASN A 241 9.11 -10.03 -10.10
C ASN A 241 8.66 -8.87 -11.00
N PHE A 242 9.59 -8.24 -11.73
CA PHE A 242 9.37 -7.21 -12.74
C PHE A 242 10.01 -7.62 -14.07
N ASP A 243 9.21 -7.81 -15.11
CA ASP A 243 9.71 -8.08 -16.47
C ASP A 243 9.12 -7.07 -17.46
N LEU A 244 9.97 -6.48 -18.28
CA LEU A 244 9.56 -5.63 -19.41
C LEU A 244 9.24 -6.47 -20.64
N TYR A 245 7.96 -6.48 -21.03
CA TYR A 245 7.52 -7.25 -22.18
C TYR A 245 7.74 -6.51 -23.51
N ARG A 246 8.87 -6.84 -24.14
CA ARG A 246 9.41 -6.20 -25.35
C ARG A 246 8.69 -6.58 -26.65
N THR A 247 7.36 -6.61 -26.69
CA THR A 247 6.65 -6.96 -27.94
C THR A 247 6.37 -5.76 -28.84
N ASN A 248 6.10 -4.59 -28.26
CA ASN A 248 5.89 -3.35 -29.00
C ASN A 248 7.22 -2.57 -29.17
N GLY A 249 7.23 -1.57 -30.05
CA GLY A 249 8.43 -0.74 -30.29
C GLY A 249 8.80 0.12 -29.08
N PHE A 250 7.80 0.70 -28.43
CA PHE A 250 7.98 1.56 -27.26
C PHE A 250 8.70 0.86 -26.10
N THR A 251 8.22 -0.30 -25.65
CA THR A 251 8.84 -1.09 -24.58
C THR A 251 10.25 -1.56 -24.96
N LYS A 252 10.54 -1.78 -26.24
CA LYS A 252 11.91 -2.10 -26.69
C LYS A 252 12.85 -0.91 -26.53
N ASP A 253 12.41 0.28 -26.90
CA ASP A 253 13.19 1.51 -26.75
C ASP A 253 13.41 1.84 -25.26
N VAL A 254 12.38 1.66 -24.44
CA VAL A 254 12.45 1.79 -22.97
C VAL A 254 13.46 0.81 -22.38
N TYR A 255 13.37 -0.47 -22.74
CA TYR A 255 14.30 -1.50 -22.27
C TYR A 255 15.75 -1.21 -22.68
N ALA A 256 15.97 -0.76 -23.92
CA ALA A 256 17.31 -0.43 -24.40
C ALA A 256 17.92 0.75 -23.61
N LEU A 257 17.14 1.81 -23.41
CA LEU A 257 17.59 2.99 -22.66
C LEU A 257 17.82 2.67 -21.18
N ALA A 258 16.94 1.88 -20.56
CA ALA A 258 17.08 1.49 -19.17
C ALA A 258 18.34 0.63 -18.93
N ASN A 259 18.66 -0.30 -19.84
CA ASN A 259 19.91 -1.06 -19.78
C ASN A 259 21.16 -0.19 -19.96
N GLU A 260 21.11 0.79 -20.85
CA GLU A 260 22.21 1.76 -21.00
C GLU A 260 22.48 2.49 -19.67
N TRP A 261 21.43 2.90 -18.95
CA TRP A 261 21.55 3.58 -17.67
C TRP A 261 22.06 2.65 -16.56
N ILE A 262 21.61 1.40 -16.53
CA ILE A 262 22.15 0.36 -15.64
C ILE A 262 23.66 0.19 -15.89
N ASP A 263 24.08 0.07 -17.14
CA ASP A 263 25.48 -0.08 -17.53
C ASP A 263 26.31 1.14 -17.14
N ASN A 264 25.79 2.35 -17.33
CA ASN A 264 26.48 3.58 -16.91
C ASN A 264 26.72 3.61 -15.39
N ILE A 265 25.78 3.12 -14.59
CA ILE A 265 25.92 3.04 -13.12
C ILE A 265 26.91 1.93 -12.74
N ASN A 266 26.77 0.73 -13.31
CA ASN A 266 27.57 -0.45 -12.97
C ASN A 266 29.04 -0.31 -13.40
N ASN A 267 29.28 0.33 -14.55
CA ASN A 267 30.64 0.59 -15.06
C ASN A 267 31.30 1.83 -14.43
N GLY A 268 30.61 2.50 -13.49
CA GLY A 268 31.14 3.67 -12.79
C GLY A 268 31.27 4.93 -13.65
N ILE A 269 30.51 5.01 -14.75
CA ILE A 269 30.40 6.22 -15.58
C ILE A 269 29.56 7.26 -14.84
N TRP A 270 28.44 6.83 -14.26
CA TRP A 270 27.59 7.66 -13.40
C TRP A 270 28.01 7.51 -11.93
N THR A 271 28.58 8.59 -11.41
CA THR A 271 29.17 8.62 -10.06
C THR A 271 28.47 9.59 -9.12
N ASP A 272 27.84 10.64 -9.66
CA ASP A 272 27.05 11.58 -8.88
C ASP A 272 25.87 10.88 -8.23
N THR A 273 25.52 11.30 -7.01
CA THR A 273 24.40 10.75 -6.23
C THR A 273 23.68 11.87 -5.49
N VAL A 274 22.39 11.69 -5.27
CA VAL A 274 21.54 12.61 -4.50
C VAL A 274 20.78 11.85 -3.41
N ASP A 275 20.49 12.54 -2.31
CA ASP A 275 19.61 12.01 -1.27
C ASP A 275 18.16 12.02 -1.74
N LEU A 276 17.48 10.90 -1.50
CA LEU A 276 16.10 10.68 -1.93
C LEU A 276 15.17 10.52 -0.73
N TYR A 277 13.95 10.97 -0.93
CA TYR A 277 12.85 10.93 0.02
C TYR A 277 11.66 10.19 -0.58
N VAL A 278 10.87 9.60 0.30
CA VAL A 278 9.63 8.91 -0.03
C VAL A 278 8.46 9.66 0.61
N LEU A 279 7.41 9.85 -0.17
CA LEU A 279 6.09 10.26 0.28
C LEU A 279 5.26 8.99 0.41
N LYS A 280 5.06 8.55 1.65
CA LYS A 280 4.43 7.28 1.96
C LYS A 280 2.97 7.45 2.40
N ASP A 281 2.10 6.64 1.83
CA ASP A 281 0.75 6.40 2.32
C ASP A 281 0.31 4.96 2.05
N HIS A 282 -0.50 4.40 2.93
CA HIS A 282 -0.98 3.02 2.79
C HIS A 282 -2.25 2.92 1.94
N CYS A 283 -2.85 4.05 1.58
CA CYS A 283 -4.09 4.12 0.82
C CYS A 283 -3.92 4.80 -0.55
N SER A 284 -2.75 5.33 -0.85
CA SER A 284 -2.43 6.02 -2.10
C SER A 284 -1.01 5.68 -2.51
N GLN A 285 -0.76 5.75 -3.81
CA GLN A 285 0.54 5.52 -4.40
C GLN A 285 1.69 6.26 -3.68
N ASP A 286 2.71 5.49 -3.29
CA ASP A 286 3.95 6.05 -2.76
C ASP A 286 4.76 6.73 -3.87
N PHE A 287 5.41 7.85 -3.52
CA PHE A 287 6.23 8.62 -4.45
C PHE A 287 7.67 8.75 -3.99
N ILE A 288 8.59 8.78 -4.95
CA ILE A 288 10.00 9.09 -4.72
C ILE A 288 10.33 10.49 -5.26
N THR A 289 11.12 11.27 -4.51
CA THR A 289 11.51 12.64 -4.88
C THR A 289 12.80 13.09 -4.17
N THR A 290 13.42 14.18 -4.64
CA THR A 290 14.55 14.84 -3.97
C THR A 290 14.13 15.96 -3.02
N VAL A 291 12.85 16.36 -3.00
CA VAL A 291 12.42 17.51 -2.19
C VAL A 291 12.48 17.16 -0.70
N PRO A 292 13.37 17.83 0.08
CA PRO A 292 13.40 17.66 1.52
C PRO A 292 12.20 18.37 2.16
N GLU A 293 11.88 17.97 3.40
CA GLU A 293 10.74 18.50 4.15
C GLU A 293 10.63 20.03 4.04
N PRO A 294 9.41 20.60 3.84
CA PRO A 294 9.27 22.03 3.51
C PRO A 294 9.87 22.99 4.57
N THR A 295 10.05 22.51 5.80
CA THR A 295 10.72 23.24 6.89
C THR A 295 12.17 23.58 6.54
N SER A 296 12.86 22.68 5.85
CA SER A 296 14.24 22.85 5.41
C SER A 296 14.33 23.93 4.32
N MET A 297 13.33 24.03 3.45
CA MET A 297 13.24 25.09 2.44
C MET A 297 12.95 26.45 3.07
N ALA A 298 12.06 26.49 4.07
CA ALA A 298 11.79 27.71 4.84
C ALA A 298 13.05 28.20 5.57
N LEU A 299 13.81 27.30 6.17
CA LEU A 299 15.09 27.61 6.82
C LEU A 299 16.16 28.06 5.83
N ALA A 300 16.25 27.46 4.63
CA ALA A 300 17.17 27.88 3.58
C ALA A 300 16.87 29.30 3.08
N LEU A 301 15.59 29.64 2.89
CA LEU A 301 15.16 30.98 2.48
C LEU A 301 15.43 32.02 3.57
N VAL A 302 15.09 31.73 4.83
CA VAL A 302 15.33 32.63 5.97
C VAL A 302 16.83 32.79 6.22
N GLY A 303 17.59 31.69 6.17
CA GLY A 303 19.05 31.69 6.32
C GLY A 303 19.77 32.45 5.21
N GLY A 304 19.34 32.27 3.96
CA GLY A 304 19.88 33.00 2.80
C GLY A 304 19.65 34.51 2.90
N LEU A 305 18.46 34.94 3.34
CA LEU A 305 18.15 36.36 3.53
C LEU A 305 18.95 36.99 4.68
N MET A 306 19.21 36.24 5.77
CA MET A 306 20.03 36.74 6.88
C MET A 306 21.50 36.96 6.47
N LEU A 307 22.05 36.15 5.56
CA LEU A 307 23.42 36.33 5.06
C LEU A 307 23.53 37.53 4.12
N LEU A 308 22.52 37.77 3.27
CA LEU A 308 22.48 38.94 2.39
C LEU A 308 22.30 40.27 3.17
N GLY A 309 21.62 40.24 4.32
CA GLY A 309 21.47 41.41 5.19
C GLY A 309 22.76 41.85 5.90
N ARG A 310 23.72 40.94 6.11
CA ARG A 310 24.94 41.21 6.87
C ARG A 310 26.06 41.84 6.05
N GLY A 311 26.03 41.68 4.71
CA GLY A 311 27.04 42.22 3.80
C GLY A 311 26.94 43.72 3.49
N ARG A 312 25.82 44.37 3.81
CA ARG A 312 25.59 45.79 3.46
C ARG A 312 26.10 46.81 4.48
N ARG A 313 26.64 46.39 5.64
CA ARG A 313 27.12 47.31 6.69
C ARG A 313 28.62 47.67 6.63
N GLN A 314 29.36 47.24 5.60
CA GLN A 314 30.82 47.48 5.50
C GLN A 314 31.27 48.47 4.41
N ARG A 315 30.40 49.35 3.92
CA ARG A 315 30.83 50.46 3.03
C ARG A 315 30.29 51.81 3.50
N ILE A 316 30.84 52.30 4.61
CA ILE A 316 30.98 53.74 4.87
C ILE A 316 32.36 53.90 5.50
N ALA A 317 33.31 54.37 4.69
CA ALA A 317 34.61 54.93 5.08
C ALA A 317 34.73 56.28 4.37
#